data_AF-A0A8C6WVU9-F1
#
_entry.id   AF-A0A8C6WVU9-F1
#
_cell.length_a   1.000
_cell.length_b   1.000
_cell.length_c   1.000
_cell.angle_alpha   90.00
_cell.angle_beta   90.00
_cell.angle_gamma   90.00
#
_symmetry.space_group_name_H-M   'P 1'
#
loop_
_entity.id
_entity.type
_entity.pdbx_description
1 polymer ?
#
loop_
_entity_poly.entity_id
_entity_poly.type
_entity_poly.pdbx_seq_one_letter_code
_entity_poly.pdbx_strand_id
1 'polypeptide(L)'
;MPKSRRGGAVKRAAPVPEQQEPPLKRGAAEPECPLLFHSPDALFASLIAPFSPEQFFTEHWEKKPLHLRHASVASYYRSLFGLADLPDLCASHALEFYRDVNAVRCVGGKKKVLNRAGRVRSDALNKLLTQNKATVQFHQPQRFKVRNLVMM
;
A
#
# COMPACT_ATOMS: atom_id res chain seq x y z
N MET A 1 66.89 41.23 -9.02
CA MET A 1 66.66 40.54 -10.31
C MET A 1 65.72 39.36 -10.10
N PRO A 2 64.44 39.45 -10.51
CA PRO A 2 63.48 38.35 -10.39
C PRO A 2 63.42 37.52 -11.69
N LYS A 3 63.47 36.19 -11.58
CA LYS A 3 63.38 35.26 -12.71
C LYS A 3 61.91 34.89 -13.01
N SER A 4 61.49 35.34 -14.20
CA SER A 4 60.50 34.80 -15.16
C SER A 4 59.50 33.69 -14.77
N ARG A 5 58.21 34.08 -14.88
CA ARG A 5 56.99 33.41 -15.42
C ARG A 5 57.00 31.89 -15.71
N ARG A 6 55.89 31.24 -15.35
CA ARG A 6 54.92 30.64 -16.30
C ARG A 6 53.56 30.41 -15.62
N GLY A 7 52.50 30.88 -16.26
CA GLY A 7 51.12 30.79 -15.79
C GLY A 7 50.61 29.35 -15.82
N GLY A 8 50.00 28.93 -14.71
CA GLY A 8 49.19 27.72 -14.64
C GLY A 8 47.85 27.97 -15.31
N ALA A 9 47.62 27.32 -16.44
CA ALA A 9 46.32 27.28 -17.09
C ALA A 9 45.29 26.64 -16.16
N VAL A 10 44.21 27.38 -15.88
CA VAL A 10 43.01 26.83 -15.24
C VAL A 10 42.41 25.80 -16.18
N LYS A 11 42.62 24.52 -15.88
CA LYS A 11 41.92 23.42 -16.56
C LYS A 11 40.45 23.45 -16.10
N ARG A 12 39.56 23.86 -17.01
CA ARG A 12 38.11 23.64 -16.85
C ARG A 12 37.88 22.13 -16.84
N ALA A 13 37.40 21.61 -15.72
CA ALA A 13 36.94 20.23 -15.63
C ALA A 13 35.58 20.09 -16.32
N ALA A 14 35.40 18.94 -16.97
CA ALA A 14 34.37 18.57 -17.94
C ALA A 14 32.94 18.56 -17.36
N PRO A 15 31.89 18.50 -18.22
CA PRO A 15 30.51 18.40 -17.76
C PRO A 15 30.30 17.10 -16.98
N VAL A 16 29.56 17.21 -15.88
CA VAL A 16 29.11 16.09 -15.06
C VAL A 16 28.32 15.12 -15.95
N PRO A 17 28.57 13.80 -15.91
CA PRO A 17 27.75 12.85 -16.64
C PRO A 17 26.32 12.94 -16.13
N GLU A 18 25.41 13.22 -17.06
CA GLU A 18 23.96 13.13 -16.85
C GLU A 18 23.66 11.75 -16.26
N GLN A 19 23.20 11.72 -15.01
CA GLN A 19 22.73 10.49 -14.39
C GLN A 19 21.52 10.05 -15.20
N GLN A 20 21.73 9.08 -16.09
CA GLN A 20 20.63 8.34 -16.70
C GLN A 20 19.84 7.72 -15.55
N GLU A 21 18.62 8.22 -15.36
CA GLU A 21 17.66 7.59 -14.49
C GLU A 21 17.59 6.10 -14.86
N PRO A 22 17.66 5.18 -13.88
CA PRO A 22 17.51 3.78 -14.18
C PRO A 22 16.16 3.60 -14.89
N PRO A 23 16.10 2.76 -15.95
CA PRO A 23 14.86 2.57 -16.68
C PRO A 23 13.78 2.15 -15.69
N LEU A 24 12.74 2.97 -15.60
CA LEU A 24 11.49 2.63 -14.92
C LEU A 24 11.13 1.23 -15.41
N LYS A 25 11.28 0.24 -14.52
CA LYS A 25 10.73 -1.09 -14.74
C LYS A 25 9.28 -0.84 -15.10
N ARG A 26 8.89 -1.14 -16.35
CA ARG A 26 7.50 -1.06 -16.78
C ARG A 26 6.71 -1.83 -15.75
N GLY A 27 5.95 -1.10 -14.94
CA GLY A 27 5.05 -1.70 -13.98
C GLY A 27 4.17 -2.68 -14.74
N ALA A 28 3.86 -3.80 -14.11
CA ALA A 28 2.76 -4.63 -14.58
C ALA A 28 1.57 -3.70 -14.88
N ALA A 29 0.91 -3.89 -16.02
CA ALA A 29 -0.26 -3.10 -16.37
C ALA A 29 -1.22 -3.07 -15.18
N GLU A 30 -1.56 -1.86 -14.71
CA GLU A 30 -2.50 -1.70 -13.61
C GLU A 30 -3.82 -2.40 -13.99
N PRO A 31 -4.40 -3.22 -13.10
CA PRO A 31 -5.66 -3.87 -13.42
C PRO A 31 -6.74 -2.81 -13.66
N GLU A 32 -7.59 -3.05 -14.66
CA GLU A 32 -8.72 -2.17 -14.95
C GLU A 32 -9.54 -1.90 -13.69
N CYS A 33 -9.91 -0.65 -13.49
CA CYS A 33 -10.68 -0.23 -12.34
C CYS A 33 -12.18 -0.42 -12.61
N PRO A 34 -12.86 -1.37 -11.92
CA PRO A 34 -14.30 -1.58 -12.09
C PRO A 34 -15.14 -0.58 -11.29
N LEU A 35 -14.51 0.24 -10.44
CA LEU A 35 -15.17 1.26 -9.62
C LEU A 35 -15.19 2.61 -10.34
N LEU A 36 -16.29 3.34 -10.18
CA LEU A 36 -16.54 4.63 -10.83
C LEU A 36 -16.24 5.79 -9.87
N PHE A 37 -15.16 6.53 -10.10
CA PHE A 37 -14.71 7.59 -9.17
C PHE A 37 -15.18 9.01 -9.52
N HIS A 38 -16.16 9.16 -10.42
CA HIS A 38 -16.63 10.47 -10.88
C HIS A 38 -17.38 11.27 -9.80
N SER A 39 -18.05 10.58 -8.87
CA SER A 39 -18.74 11.17 -7.72
C SER A 39 -18.83 10.16 -6.57
N PRO A 40 -19.10 10.62 -5.32
CA PRO A 40 -19.36 9.71 -4.20
C PRO A 40 -20.50 8.70 -4.48
N ASP A 41 -21.59 9.16 -5.12
CA ASP A 41 -22.73 8.32 -5.47
C ASP A 41 -22.38 7.25 -6.50
N ALA A 42 -21.63 7.63 -7.55
CA ALA A 42 -21.18 6.70 -8.58
C ALA A 42 -20.24 5.64 -8.00
N LEU A 43 -19.33 6.05 -7.11
CA LEU A 43 -18.41 5.14 -6.43
C LEU A 43 -19.20 4.15 -5.60
N PHE A 44 -20.11 4.64 -4.75
CA PHE A 44 -20.91 3.77 -3.90
C PHE A 44 -21.75 2.79 -4.72
N ALA A 45 -22.46 3.26 -5.76
CA ALA A 45 -23.25 2.41 -6.65
C ALA A 45 -22.40 1.32 -7.33
N SER A 46 -21.21 1.67 -7.82
CA SER A 46 -20.29 0.68 -8.44
C SER A 46 -19.70 -0.31 -7.42
N LEU A 47 -19.51 0.11 -6.17
CA LEU A 47 -18.98 -0.73 -5.09
C LEU A 47 -19.96 -1.84 -4.67
N ILE A 48 -21.26 -1.54 -4.66
CA ILE A 48 -22.30 -2.47 -4.20
C ILE A 48 -23.07 -3.16 -5.33
N ALA A 49 -22.71 -2.89 -6.58
CA ALA A 49 -23.33 -3.52 -7.76
C ALA A 49 -23.43 -5.05 -7.56
N PRO A 50 -24.45 -5.74 -8.11
CA PRO A 50 -25.52 -5.22 -8.95
C PRO A 50 -26.67 -4.56 -8.17
N PHE A 51 -26.56 -4.38 -6.86
CA PHE A 51 -27.61 -3.73 -6.07
C PHE A 51 -27.59 -2.22 -6.29
N SER A 52 -28.76 -1.60 -6.34
CA SER A 52 -28.85 -0.14 -6.32
C SER A 52 -28.62 0.40 -4.89
N PRO A 53 -28.15 1.65 -4.74
CA PRO A 53 -28.10 2.31 -3.43
C PRO A 53 -29.45 2.30 -2.70
N GLU A 54 -30.54 2.53 -3.43
CA GLU A 54 -31.91 2.51 -2.87
C GLU A 54 -32.27 1.14 -2.28
N GLN A 55 -32.02 0.06 -3.02
CA GLN A 55 -32.24 -1.31 -2.54
C GLN A 55 -31.37 -1.62 -1.32
N PHE A 56 -30.09 -1.21 -1.35
CA PHE A 56 -29.18 -1.42 -0.23
C PHE A 56 -29.66 -0.70 1.04
N PHE A 57 -30.00 0.59 0.96
CA PHE A 57 -30.45 1.36 2.13
C PHE A 57 -31.82 0.91 2.64
N THR A 58 -32.72 0.51 1.74
CA THR A 58 -34.07 0.06 2.12
C THR A 58 -34.05 -1.32 2.75
N GLU A 59 -33.22 -2.25 2.26
CA GLU A 59 -33.32 -3.66 2.67
C GLU A 59 -32.17 -4.15 3.55
N HIS A 60 -30.95 -3.60 3.41
CA HIS A 60 -29.73 -4.18 3.99
C HIS A 60 -29.07 -3.30 5.03
N TRP A 61 -28.95 -1.99 4.76
CA TRP A 61 -28.28 -1.05 5.66
C TRP A 61 -28.87 -1.14 7.06
N GLU A 62 -28.00 -1.46 8.03
CA GLU A 62 -28.35 -1.64 9.45
C GLU A 62 -29.49 -2.65 9.74
N LYS A 63 -29.80 -3.54 8.78
CA LYS A 63 -30.89 -4.53 8.89
C LYS A 63 -30.39 -5.97 8.77
N LYS A 64 -29.63 -6.27 7.71
CA LYS A 64 -29.12 -7.63 7.45
C LYS A 64 -27.84 -7.60 6.61
N PRO A 65 -26.94 -8.58 6.78
CA PRO A 65 -25.75 -8.70 5.93
C PRO A 65 -26.10 -8.78 4.44
N LEU A 66 -25.22 -8.23 3.59
CA LEU A 66 -25.23 -8.41 2.14
C LEU A 66 -23.92 -9.10 1.73
N HIS A 67 -24.02 -10.25 1.05
CA HIS A 67 -22.87 -10.97 0.52
C HIS A 67 -22.82 -10.83 -0.99
N LEU A 68 -21.78 -10.16 -1.50
CA LEU A 68 -21.55 -9.94 -2.92
C LEU A 68 -20.45 -10.87 -3.42
N ARG A 69 -20.73 -11.63 -4.48
CA ARG A 69 -19.74 -12.46 -5.17
C ARG A 69 -19.34 -11.79 -6.48
N HIS A 70 -18.12 -11.26 -6.55
CA HIS A 70 -17.57 -10.66 -7.77
C HIS A 70 -16.27 -11.33 -8.19
N ALA A 71 -16.35 -12.26 -9.14
CA ALA A 71 -15.16 -12.89 -9.70
C ALA A 71 -14.36 -11.95 -10.61
N SER A 72 -15.02 -11.03 -11.32
CA SER A 72 -14.41 -10.15 -12.33
C SER A 72 -13.51 -9.05 -11.74
N VAL A 73 -13.65 -8.72 -10.46
CA VAL A 73 -12.94 -7.60 -9.79
C VAL A 73 -11.83 -8.08 -8.86
N ALA A 74 -11.54 -9.38 -8.85
CA ALA A 74 -10.58 -9.97 -7.92
C ALA A 74 -9.16 -9.42 -8.11
N SER A 75 -8.73 -9.21 -9.36
CA SER A 75 -7.42 -8.61 -9.68
C SER A 75 -7.31 -7.19 -9.15
N TYR A 76 -8.38 -6.40 -9.28
CA TYR A 76 -8.47 -5.04 -8.79
C TYR A 76 -8.38 -4.95 -7.27
N TYR A 77 -9.17 -5.72 -6.52
CA TYR A 77 -9.11 -5.68 -5.06
C TYR A 77 -7.78 -6.19 -4.52
N ARG A 78 -7.17 -7.16 -5.20
CA ARG A 78 -5.83 -7.63 -4.87
C ARG A 78 -4.76 -6.53 -4.99
N SER A 79 -4.94 -5.53 -5.85
CA SER A 79 -3.99 -4.42 -5.97
C SER A 79 -4.15 -3.32 -4.91
N LEU A 80 -5.29 -3.26 -4.21
CA LEU A 80 -5.53 -2.24 -3.17
C LEU A 80 -4.61 -2.38 -1.96
N PHE A 81 -4.49 -3.61 -1.44
CA PHE A 81 -3.61 -3.92 -0.31
C PHE A 81 -3.39 -5.44 -0.24
N GLY A 82 -2.15 -5.87 -0.12
CA GLY A 82 -1.80 -7.29 -0.03
C GLY A 82 -0.64 -7.56 0.91
N LEU A 83 -0.44 -8.84 1.25
CA LEU A 83 0.70 -9.27 2.07
C LEU A 83 2.05 -8.88 1.46
N ALA A 84 2.13 -8.77 0.14
CA ALA A 84 3.32 -8.36 -0.59
C ALA A 84 3.70 -6.89 -0.33
N ASP A 85 2.77 -6.04 0.12
CA ASP A 85 3.06 -4.63 0.46
C ASP A 85 3.77 -4.49 1.81
N LEU A 86 3.64 -5.48 2.71
CA LEU A 86 4.09 -5.36 4.10
C LEU A 86 5.60 -5.14 4.26
N PRO A 87 6.50 -5.82 3.50
CA PRO A 87 7.93 -5.57 3.61
C PRO A 87 8.32 -4.12 3.30
N ASP A 88 7.80 -3.58 2.20
CA ASP A 88 8.07 -2.20 1.78
C ASP A 88 7.47 -1.20 2.76
N LEU A 89 6.24 -1.45 3.25
CA LEU A 89 5.62 -0.60 4.27
C LEU A 89 6.42 -0.60 5.58
N CYS A 90 6.95 -1.73 6.02
CA CYS A 90 7.80 -1.81 7.22
C CYS A 90 9.16 -1.11 7.03
N ALA A 91 9.72 -1.16 5.81
CA ALA A 91 11.00 -0.55 5.49
C ALA A 91 10.88 0.98 5.38
N SER A 92 9.91 1.44 4.59
CA SER A 92 9.69 2.85 4.23
C SER A 92 9.00 3.65 5.32
N HIS A 93 8.23 3.00 6.19
CA HIS A 93 7.52 3.66 7.29
C HIS A 93 7.95 3.10 8.64
N ALA A 94 8.00 3.97 9.65
CA ALA A 94 8.28 3.58 11.03
C ALA A 94 7.02 2.99 11.70
N LEU A 95 6.48 1.90 11.13
CA LEU A 95 5.28 1.24 11.66
C LEU A 95 5.51 0.73 13.08
N GLU A 96 4.50 0.87 13.94
CA GLU A 96 4.55 0.40 15.33
C GLU A 96 3.45 -0.60 15.62
N PHE A 97 3.76 -1.58 16.49
CA PHE A 97 2.73 -2.45 17.02
C PHE A 97 1.69 -1.65 17.81
N TYR A 98 0.46 -2.15 17.88
CA TYR A 98 -0.72 -1.48 18.48
C TYR A 98 -1.20 -0.26 17.70
N ARG A 99 -0.30 0.65 17.29
CA ARG A 99 -0.64 1.84 16.51
C ARG A 99 -1.03 1.49 15.08
N ASP A 100 -0.09 0.89 14.32
CA ASP A 100 -0.28 0.63 12.90
C ASP A 100 -0.55 -0.85 12.61
N VAL A 101 0.00 -1.76 13.42
CA VAL A 101 -0.13 -3.21 13.19
C VAL A 101 -0.43 -3.97 14.48
N ASN A 102 -1.34 -4.93 14.40
CA ASN A 102 -1.53 -5.97 15.40
C ASN A 102 -1.22 -7.34 14.80
N ALA A 103 -0.56 -8.20 15.58
CA ALA A 103 -0.42 -9.62 15.31
C ALA A 103 -1.20 -10.39 16.38
N VAL A 104 -2.18 -11.18 15.94
CA VAL A 104 -3.12 -11.86 16.84
C VAL A 104 -3.31 -13.31 16.42
N ARG A 105 -3.72 -14.17 17.35
CA ARG A 105 -4.09 -15.56 17.04
C ARG A 105 -5.32 -15.95 17.84
N CYS A 106 -6.26 -16.64 17.21
CA CYS A 106 -7.36 -17.27 17.93
C CYS A 106 -6.92 -18.64 18.45
N VAL A 107 -7.01 -18.86 19.76
CA VAL A 107 -6.70 -20.14 20.43
C VAL A 107 -7.85 -20.48 21.35
N GLY A 108 -8.55 -21.59 21.08
CA GLY A 108 -9.72 -21.99 21.88
C GLY A 108 -10.84 -20.94 21.90
N GLY A 109 -11.11 -20.29 20.76
CA GLY A 109 -12.10 -19.21 20.66
C GLY A 109 -11.67 -17.88 21.28
N LYS A 110 -10.49 -17.79 21.89
CA LYS A 110 -9.99 -16.57 22.56
C LYS A 110 -8.92 -15.88 21.72
N LYS A 111 -9.03 -14.56 21.60
CA LYS A 111 -8.01 -13.71 20.96
C LYS A 111 -6.77 -13.63 21.85
N LYS A 112 -5.63 -14.10 21.34
CA LYS A 112 -4.30 -13.92 21.93
C LYS A 112 -3.53 -12.86 21.13
N VAL A 113 -3.05 -11.82 21.80
CA VAL A 113 -2.20 -10.79 21.19
C VAL A 113 -0.74 -11.25 21.23
N LEU A 114 -0.04 -11.09 20.11
CA LEU A 114 1.36 -11.48 19.91
C LEU A 114 2.27 -10.28 19.58
N ASN A 115 1.74 -9.07 19.77
CA ASN A 115 2.46 -7.82 19.58
C ASN A 115 3.71 -7.76 20.46
N ARG A 116 4.73 -7.07 19.96
CA ARG A 116 5.91 -6.66 20.72
C ARG A 116 5.86 -5.16 20.98
N ALA A 117 6.72 -4.67 21.87
CA ALA A 117 6.89 -3.23 22.02
C ALA A 117 7.66 -2.65 20.83
N GLY A 118 7.28 -1.44 20.40
CA GLY A 118 8.03 -0.65 19.43
C GLY A 118 7.79 -0.97 17.95
N ARG A 119 8.80 -0.68 17.14
CA ARG A 119 8.74 -0.72 15.66
C ARG A 119 8.53 -2.13 15.14
N VAL A 120 7.66 -2.26 14.14
CA VAL A 120 7.43 -3.49 13.39
C VAL A 120 8.56 -3.66 12.37
N ARG A 121 9.28 -4.78 12.47
CA ARG A 121 10.24 -5.19 11.44
C ARG A 121 9.61 -6.26 10.55
N SER A 122 9.90 -6.20 9.25
CA SER A 122 9.36 -7.14 8.24
C SER A 122 9.68 -8.61 8.58
N ASP A 123 10.91 -8.90 9.00
CA ASP A 123 11.35 -10.25 9.37
C ASP A 123 10.61 -10.79 10.61
N ALA A 124 10.42 -9.94 11.62
CA ALA A 124 9.65 -10.28 12.82
C ALA A 124 8.17 -10.53 12.50
N LEU A 125 7.57 -9.70 11.65
CA LEU A 125 6.18 -9.85 11.20
C LEU A 125 6.00 -11.14 10.38
N ASN A 126 6.94 -11.46 9.50
CA ASN A 126 6.91 -12.70 8.70
C ASN A 126 7.02 -13.95 9.59
N LYS A 127 7.84 -13.93 10.65
CA LYS A 127 7.90 -15.04 11.63
C LYS A 127 6.57 -15.22 12.34
N LEU A 128 5.90 -14.14 12.74
CA LEU A 128 4.58 -14.21 13.37
C LEU A 128 3.53 -14.84 12.43
N LEU A 129 3.53 -14.49 11.15
CA LEU A 129 2.65 -15.09 10.14
C LEU A 129 2.96 -16.58 9.92
N THR A 130 4.21 -16.91 9.61
CA THR A 130 4.59 -18.23 9.10
C THR A 130 4.76 -19.28 10.20
N GLN A 131 5.37 -18.92 11.32
CA GLN A 131 5.71 -19.82 12.43
C GLN A 131 4.64 -19.80 13.51
N ASN A 132 4.20 -18.62 13.94
CA ASN A 132 3.20 -18.51 15.01
C ASN A 132 1.76 -18.67 14.51
N LYS A 133 1.55 -18.71 13.18
CA LYS A 133 0.22 -18.76 12.54
C LYS A 133 -0.67 -17.62 13.00
N ALA A 134 -0.08 -16.42 13.12
CA ALA A 134 -0.80 -15.21 13.48
C ALA A 134 -1.59 -14.67 12.28
N THR A 135 -2.65 -13.94 12.58
CA THR A 135 -3.31 -12.98 11.69
C THR A 135 -2.70 -11.61 11.92
N VAL A 136 -2.40 -10.90 10.82
CA VAL A 136 -1.98 -9.49 10.86
C VAL A 136 -3.19 -8.60 10.60
N GLN A 137 -3.43 -7.67 11.50
CA GLN A 137 -4.39 -6.58 11.35
C GLN A 137 -3.61 -5.29 11.14
N PHE A 138 -3.78 -4.67 9.98
CA PHE A 138 -3.17 -3.38 9.65
C PHE A 138 -4.19 -2.26 9.86
N HIS A 139 -3.79 -1.19 10.55
CA HIS A 139 -4.66 -0.05 10.83
C HIS A 139 -4.39 1.09 9.84
N GLN A 140 -5.47 1.71 9.38
CA GLN A 140 -5.44 2.93 8.55
C GLN A 140 -4.55 2.80 7.28
N PRO A 141 -4.70 1.75 6.45
CA PRO A 141 -3.86 1.54 5.26
C PRO A 141 -3.90 2.70 4.25
N GLN A 142 -4.97 3.49 4.24
CA GLN A 142 -5.12 4.68 3.39
C GLN A 142 -4.08 5.79 3.66
N ARG A 143 -3.36 5.73 4.79
CA ARG A 143 -2.21 6.63 5.06
C ARG A 143 -1.00 6.35 4.17
N PHE A 144 -0.93 5.16 3.57
CA PHE A 144 0.28 4.67 2.89
C PHE A 144 0.01 4.24 1.45
N LYS A 145 -1.18 3.70 1.18
CA LYS A 145 -1.60 3.32 -0.17
C LYS A 145 -2.41 4.46 -0.77
N VAL A 146 -1.73 5.30 -1.54
CA VAL A 146 -2.37 6.27 -2.43
C VAL A 146 -2.51 5.61 -3.79
N ARG A 147 -3.73 5.57 -4.33
CA ARG A 147 -3.86 5.44 -5.79
C ARG A 147 -3.71 6.82 -6.38
N ASN A 148 -2.92 6.92 -7.44
CA ASN A 148 -3.00 8.05 -8.35
C ASN A 148 -4.38 7.98 -9.03
N LEU A 149 -5.42 8.45 -8.34
CA LEU A 149 -6.64 8.92 -8.99
C LEU A 149 -6.21 10.18 -9.73
N VAL A 150 -5.67 10.01 -10.93
CA VAL A 150 -5.75 11.09 -11.91
C VAL A 150 -7.25 11.22 -12.15
N MET A 151 -7.84 12.32 -11.66
CA MET A 151 -9.19 12.71 -12.06
C MET A 151 -9.12 12.89 -13.58
N MET A 152 -9.62 11.89 -14.31
CA MET A 152 -9.96 12.00 -15.72
C MET A 152 -11.39 12.50 -15.84
#